data_AF-A0A8C7AS61-F1
#
_entry.id   AF-A0A8C7AS61-F1
#
_cell.length_a   1.000
_cell.length_b   1.000
_cell.length_c   1.000
_cell.angle_alpha   90.00
_cell.angle_beta   90.00
_cell.angle_gamma   90.00
#
_symmetry.space_group_name_H-M   'P 1'
#
loop_
_entity.id
_entity.type
_entity.pdbx_description
1 polymer ?
#
loop_
_entity_poly.entity_id
_entity_poly.type
_entity_poly.pdbx_seq_one_letter_code
_entity_poly.pdbx_strand_id
1 'polypeptide(L)'
;METGACGRLPSHRESREICPQGLLVFTGSSEQDSTLAKQFWTAASLYPPNESQLVLPRGSSQRLQVARPSRSRPRGELNSILFLLETINVTAETRKIEESEEKKKYLQKAKRRDEILQLLRKQREERISVRLRELCVLKQIHVTANRKVMSQSDKEDQEEVKALD
;
A
#
# COMPACT_ATOMS: atom_id res chain seq x y z
N MET A 1 11.31 -69.78 -31.54
CA MET A 1 10.06 -69.00 -31.43
C MET A 1 10.16 -68.20 -30.16
N GLU A 2 10.37 -66.90 -30.23
CA GLU A 2 10.37 -66.01 -29.06
C GLU A 2 9.71 -64.69 -29.50
N THR A 3 8.50 -64.43 -29.02
CA THR A 3 7.70 -63.25 -29.34
C THR A 3 8.21 -62.04 -28.54
N GLY A 4 8.87 -61.10 -29.22
CA GLY A 4 9.22 -59.79 -28.65
C GLY A 4 7.98 -58.91 -28.54
N ALA A 5 7.48 -58.72 -27.32
CA ALA A 5 6.37 -57.81 -27.05
C ALA A 5 6.83 -56.35 -27.23
N CYS A 6 6.28 -55.66 -28.22
CA CYS A 6 6.31 -54.21 -28.34
C CYS A 6 5.62 -53.57 -27.13
N GLY A 7 6.41 -53.17 -26.14
CA GLY A 7 5.98 -52.30 -25.04
C GLY A 7 5.73 -50.89 -25.57
N ARG A 8 4.46 -50.58 -25.84
CA ARG A 8 3.93 -49.27 -26.21
C ARG A 8 4.35 -48.23 -25.16
N LEU A 9 5.04 -47.15 -25.57
CA LEU A 9 5.30 -45.97 -24.73
C LEU A 9 3.96 -45.35 -24.28
N PRO A 10 3.71 -45.18 -22.98
CA PRO A 10 2.62 -44.32 -22.55
C PRO A 10 3.03 -42.86 -22.79
N SER A 11 2.60 -42.32 -23.94
CA SER A 11 2.51 -40.89 -24.19
C SER A 11 1.34 -40.32 -23.37
N HIS A 12 1.53 -40.24 -22.07
CA HIS A 12 0.69 -39.40 -21.22
C HIS A 12 1.55 -38.96 -20.05
N ARG A 13 2.20 -37.80 -20.19
CA ARG A 13 2.70 -37.05 -19.04
C ARG A 13 1.46 -36.52 -18.32
N GLU A 14 0.80 -37.39 -17.58
CA GLU A 14 0.00 -36.99 -16.43
C GLU A 14 0.99 -36.30 -15.48
N SER A 15 1.01 -34.98 -15.52
CA SER A 15 1.57 -34.15 -14.47
C SER A 15 0.87 -34.58 -13.19
N ARG A 16 1.50 -35.47 -12.41
CA ARG A 16 0.98 -35.84 -11.09
C ARG A 16 0.78 -34.54 -10.32
N GLU A 17 -0.46 -34.16 -10.07
CA GLU A 17 -0.79 -33.00 -9.24
C GLU A 17 -0.20 -33.26 -7.86
N ILE A 18 0.87 -32.52 -7.52
CA ILE A 18 1.59 -32.64 -6.25
C ILE A 18 0.79 -31.98 -5.11
N CYS A 19 -0.24 -31.21 -5.44
CA CYS A 19 -1.09 -30.53 -4.48
C CYS A 19 -2.47 -31.20 -4.43
N PRO A 20 -2.99 -31.56 -3.26
CA PRO A 20 -4.37 -32.06 -3.16
C PRO A 20 -5.32 -30.98 -3.66
N GLN A 21 -6.29 -31.37 -4.51
CA GLN A 21 -7.39 -30.51 -4.94
C GLN A 21 -8.04 -29.87 -3.71
N GLY A 22 -7.76 -28.58 -3.49
CA GLY A 22 -8.30 -27.80 -2.37
C GLY A 22 -7.30 -27.00 -1.54
N LEU A 23 -5.99 -27.11 -1.75
CA LEU A 23 -5.03 -26.30 -0.97
C LEU A 23 -4.83 -24.87 -1.52
N LEU A 24 -4.96 -24.69 -2.85
CA LEU A 24 -4.85 -23.39 -3.52
C LEU A 24 -6.24 -22.78 -3.76
N VAL A 25 -6.90 -22.36 -2.68
CA VAL A 25 -8.17 -21.63 -2.75
C VAL A 25 -7.89 -20.13 -2.66
N PHE A 26 -7.94 -19.45 -3.81
CA PHE A 26 -7.83 -17.99 -3.89
C PHE A 26 -9.24 -17.39 -3.77
N THR A 27 -9.63 -16.92 -2.58
CA THR A 27 -10.89 -16.20 -2.38
C THR A 27 -10.67 -14.69 -2.52
N GLY A 28 -11.61 -13.99 -3.15
CA GLY A 28 -11.57 -12.52 -3.29
C GLY A 28 -10.60 -11.99 -4.35
N SER A 29 -9.89 -12.85 -5.09
CA SER A 29 -9.08 -12.49 -6.25
C SER A 29 -9.85 -12.65 -7.56
N SER A 30 -9.42 -11.98 -8.63
CA SER A 30 -9.99 -12.19 -9.95
C SER A 30 -9.69 -13.60 -10.46
N GLU A 31 -10.52 -14.12 -11.37
CA GLU A 31 -10.32 -15.45 -11.98
C GLU A 31 -8.94 -15.53 -12.68
N GLN A 32 -8.55 -14.45 -13.37
CA GLN A 32 -7.28 -14.33 -14.05
C GLN A 32 -6.10 -14.46 -13.08
N ASP A 33 -6.15 -13.75 -11.94
CA ASP A 33 -5.10 -13.80 -10.93
C ASP A 33 -5.02 -15.18 -10.27
N SER A 34 -6.17 -15.80 -10.00
CA SER A 34 -6.23 -17.14 -9.42
C SER A 34 -5.58 -18.18 -10.33
N THR A 35 -5.75 -18.03 -11.64
CA THR A 35 -5.19 -18.93 -12.66
C THR A 35 -3.68 -18.76 -12.74
N LEU A 36 -3.20 -17.52 -12.77
CA LEU A 36 -1.78 -17.21 -12.80
C LEU A 36 -1.06 -17.68 -11.53
N ALA A 37 -1.68 -17.49 -10.37
CA ALA A 37 -1.13 -17.95 -9.09
C ALA A 37 -1.05 -19.48 -9.01
N LYS A 38 -2.06 -20.21 -9.53
CA LYS A 38 -2.01 -21.68 -9.67
C LYS A 38 -0.88 -22.12 -10.59
N GLN A 39 -0.72 -21.49 -11.75
CA GLN A 39 0.36 -21.79 -12.70
C GLN A 39 1.74 -21.55 -12.07
N PHE A 40 1.92 -20.41 -11.39
CA PHE A 40 3.15 -20.07 -10.69
C PHE A 40 3.49 -21.12 -9.63
N TRP A 41 2.56 -21.47 -8.75
CA TRP A 41 2.81 -22.45 -7.69
C TRP A 41 3.06 -23.84 -8.23
N THR A 42 2.40 -24.22 -9.31
CA THR A 42 2.64 -25.50 -10.00
C THR A 42 4.07 -25.54 -10.57
N ALA A 43 4.53 -24.44 -11.18
CA ALA A 43 5.89 -24.32 -11.70
C ALA A 43 6.94 -24.31 -10.58
N ALA A 44 6.67 -23.62 -9.46
CA ALA A 44 7.56 -23.53 -8.31
C ALA A 44 7.64 -24.83 -7.49
N SER A 45 6.57 -25.63 -7.51
CA SER A 45 6.50 -26.93 -6.82
C SER A 45 6.93 -28.11 -7.69
N LEU A 46 7.39 -27.87 -8.93
CA LEU A 46 8.10 -28.88 -9.69
C LEU A 46 9.26 -29.41 -8.85
N TYR A 47 9.43 -30.73 -8.87
CA TYR A 47 10.52 -31.41 -8.18
C TYR A 47 11.83 -30.69 -8.50
N PRO A 48 12.73 -30.49 -7.51
CA PRO A 48 14.02 -29.87 -7.76
C PRO A 48 14.63 -30.47 -9.03
N PRO A 49 15.20 -29.63 -9.93
CA PRO A 49 15.81 -30.12 -11.15
C PRO A 49 16.76 -31.26 -10.79
N ASN A 50 16.90 -32.23 -11.70
CA ASN A 50 17.60 -33.49 -11.43
C ASN A 50 19.01 -33.31 -10.81
N GLU A 51 19.62 -32.14 -11.03
CA GLU A 51 20.89 -31.67 -10.49
C GLU A 51 20.88 -31.39 -8.98
N SER A 52 19.72 -31.02 -8.44
CA SER A 52 19.49 -30.71 -7.01
C SER A 52 18.97 -31.91 -6.21
N GLN A 53 18.80 -33.08 -6.84
CA GLN A 53 18.40 -34.31 -6.16
C GLN A 53 19.64 -34.98 -5.54
N LEU A 54 19.75 -34.95 -4.20
CA LEU A 54 20.85 -35.57 -3.45
C LEU A 54 20.92 -37.10 -3.56
N VAL A 55 19.88 -37.74 -4.13
CA VAL A 55 19.83 -39.17 -4.37
C VAL A 55 19.78 -39.39 -5.87
N LEU A 56 20.90 -39.83 -6.43
CA LEU A 56 20.98 -40.27 -7.82
C LEU A 56 19.92 -41.38 -8.04
N PRO A 57 19.02 -41.27 -9.04
CA PRO A 57 18.21 -42.40 -9.44
C PRO A 57 19.15 -43.55 -9.82
N ARG A 58 18.94 -44.70 -9.18
CA ARG A 58 19.78 -45.90 -9.28
C ARG A 58 19.95 -46.28 -10.76
N GLY A 59 21.11 -45.99 -11.34
CA GLY A 59 21.40 -46.21 -12.77
C GLY A 59 22.08 -45.05 -13.51
N SER A 60 22.50 -43.98 -12.83
CA SER A 60 23.34 -42.93 -13.41
C SER A 60 24.72 -43.48 -13.83
N SER A 61 24.90 -43.82 -15.11
CA SER A 61 26.24 -43.84 -15.70
C SER A 61 26.71 -42.39 -15.80
N GLN A 62 27.49 -41.96 -14.80
CA GLN A 62 28.19 -40.68 -14.80
C GLN A 62 29.26 -40.69 -15.91
N ARG A 63 28.82 -40.48 -17.14
CA ARG A 63 29.65 -40.03 -18.25
C ARG A 63 28.92 -38.86 -18.88
N LEU A 64 29.27 -37.66 -18.41
CA LEU A 64 28.91 -36.43 -19.11
C LEU A 64 29.32 -36.60 -20.57
N GLN A 65 28.42 -36.28 -21.50
CA GLN A 65 28.77 -36.33 -22.92
C GLN A 65 29.99 -35.42 -23.14
N VAL A 66 31.02 -35.95 -23.81
CA VAL A 66 32.19 -35.16 -24.21
C VAL A 66 31.69 -34.03 -25.10
N ALA A 67 31.96 -32.78 -24.71
CA ALA A 67 31.54 -31.59 -25.45
C ALA A 67 32.04 -31.68 -26.90
N ARG A 68 31.10 -31.86 -27.84
CA ARG A 68 31.40 -31.69 -29.27
C ARG A 68 31.51 -30.18 -29.54
N PRO A 69 32.43 -29.73 -30.43
CA PRO A 69 32.50 -28.33 -30.80
C PRO A 69 31.16 -27.89 -31.40
N SER A 70 30.48 -27.02 -30.66
CA SER A 70 29.22 -26.42 -31.06
C SER A 70 29.45 -25.52 -32.28
N ARG A 71 28.87 -25.87 -33.42
CA ARG A 71 28.63 -24.90 -34.49
C ARG A 71 27.52 -23.98 -34.01
N SER A 72 27.91 -22.85 -33.42
CA SER A 72 27.00 -21.81 -32.96
C SER A 72 26.03 -21.41 -34.07
N ARG A 73 24.73 -21.50 -33.79
CA ARG A 73 23.72 -20.68 -34.47
C ARG A 73 22.84 -20.07 -33.38
N PRO A 74 23.10 -18.84 -32.91
CA PRO A 74 22.22 -18.17 -31.98
C PRO A 74 21.03 -17.66 -32.79
N ARG A 75 19.94 -18.44 -32.84
CA ARG A 75 18.70 -18.03 -33.53
C ARG A 75 17.51 -17.92 -32.58
N GLY A 76 17.64 -18.38 -31.34
CA GLY A 76 16.56 -18.37 -30.34
C GLY A 76 16.66 -17.26 -29.27
N GLU A 77 17.86 -16.86 -28.86
CA GLU A 77 18.08 -15.98 -27.70
C GLU A 77 17.71 -14.51 -27.95
N LEU A 78 17.86 -14.02 -29.19
CA LEU A 78 17.51 -12.62 -29.51
C LEU A 78 16.00 -12.37 -29.41
N ASN A 79 15.17 -13.35 -29.75
CA ASN A 79 13.71 -13.21 -29.68
C ASN A 79 13.22 -13.20 -28.23
N SER A 80 13.83 -13.98 -27.33
CA SER A 80 13.52 -13.95 -25.90
C SER A 80 13.96 -12.64 -25.24
N ILE A 81 15.11 -12.09 -25.62
CA ILE A 81 15.60 -10.80 -25.10
C ILE A 81 14.69 -9.66 -25.58
N LEU A 82 14.25 -9.69 -26.85
CA LEU A 82 13.35 -8.68 -27.40
C LEU A 82 11.98 -8.71 -26.71
N PHE A 83 11.41 -9.90 -26.50
CA PHE A 83 10.14 -10.07 -25.78
C PHE A 83 10.24 -9.62 -24.31
N LEU A 84 11.36 -9.92 -23.63
CA LEU A 84 11.60 -9.46 -22.27
C LEU A 84 11.72 -7.92 -22.21
N LEU A 85 12.37 -7.30 -23.18
CA LEU A 85 12.51 -5.84 -23.23
C LEU A 85 11.16 -5.14 -23.51
N GLU A 86 10.36 -5.70 -24.42
CA GLU A 86 9.02 -5.20 -24.75
C GLU A 86 8.08 -5.31 -23.54
N THR A 87 8.09 -6.45 -22.86
CA THR A 87 7.32 -6.65 -21.61
C THR A 87 7.77 -5.73 -20.48
N ILE A 88 9.09 -5.51 -20.30
CA ILE A 88 9.61 -4.54 -19.32
C ILE A 88 9.11 -3.13 -19.63
N ASN A 89 9.13 -2.72 -20.90
CA ASN A 89 8.66 -1.39 -21.30
C ASN A 89 7.16 -1.22 -21.05
N VAL A 90 6.34 -2.21 -21.40
CA VAL A 90 4.89 -2.20 -21.14
C VAL A 90 4.60 -2.09 -19.64
N THR A 91 5.31 -2.85 -18.79
CA THR A 91 5.13 -2.77 -17.33
C THR A 91 5.62 -1.44 -16.72
N ALA A 92 6.60 -0.79 -17.36
CA ALA A 92 7.07 0.53 -16.93
C ALA A 92 6.04 1.61 -17.29
N GLU A 93 5.36 1.50 -18.43
CA GLU A 93 4.31 2.42 -18.83
C GLU A 93 3.05 2.28 -17.98
N THR A 94 2.60 1.05 -17.68
CA THR A 94 1.46 0.82 -16.79
C THR A 94 1.72 1.39 -15.39
N ARG A 95 2.94 1.19 -14.85
CA ARG A 95 3.34 1.78 -13.55
C ARG A 95 3.29 3.31 -13.56
N LYS A 96 3.75 3.96 -14.63
CA LYS A 96 3.68 5.42 -14.75
C LYS A 96 2.24 5.94 -14.76
N ILE A 97 1.32 5.21 -15.39
CA ILE A 97 -0.10 5.56 -15.41
C ILE A 97 -0.66 5.46 -13.99
N GLU A 98 -0.45 4.35 -13.29
CA GLU A 98 -0.87 4.15 -11.90
C GLU A 98 -0.34 5.25 -10.97
N GLU A 99 0.97 5.56 -11.04
CA GLU A 99 1.57 6.64 -10.26
C GLU A 99 0.92 8.00 -10.54
N SER A 100 0.54 8.27 -11.79
CA SER A 100 -0.10 9.53 -12.16
C SER A 100 -1.53 9.63 -11.63
N GLU A 101 -2.26 8.52 -11.59
CA GLU A 101 -3.60 8.43 -11.03
C GLU A 101 -3.58 8.58 -9.50
N GLU A 102 -2.63 7.92 -8.83
CA GLU A 102 -2.42 8.07 -7.39
C GLU A 102 -2.05 9.51 -7.04
N LYS A 103 -1.14 10.14 -7.79
CA LYS A 103 -0.78 11.56 -7.59
C LYS A 103 -2.00 12.47 -7.67
N LYS A 104 -2.88 12.29 -8.67
CA LYS A 104 -4.12 13.06 -8.80
C LYS A 104 -5.05 12.86 -7.60
N LYS A 105 -5.21 11.62 -7.13
CA LYS A 105 -6.01 11.27 -5.95
C LYS A 105 -5.49 11.95 -4.68
N TYR A 106 -4.18 11.91 -4.44
CA TYR A 106 -3.58 12.56 -3.27
C TYR A 106 -3.62 14.08 -3.35
N LEU A 107 -3.50 14.67 -4.55
CA LEU A 107 -3.66 16.10 -4.76
C LEU A 107 -5.07 16.58 -4.38
N GLN A 108 -6.11 15.84 -4.78
CA GLN A 108 -7.50 16.15 -4.38
C GLN A 108 -7.70 16.03 -2.86
N LYS A 109 -7.12 14.99 -2.24
CA LYS A 109 -7.15 14.83 -0.77
C LYS A 109 -6.47 15.98 -0.04
N ALA A 110 -5.34 16.48 -0.55
CA ALA A 110 -4.62 17.63 0.02
C ALA A 110 -5.49 18.90 -0.03
N LYS A 111 -6.11 19.20 -1.19
CA LYS A 111 -7.04 20.33 -1.32
C LYS A 111 -8.20 20.25 -0.31
N ARG A 112 -8.84 19.07 -0.22
CA ARG A 112 -9.93 18.85 0.74
C ARG A 112 -9.46 19.02 2.19
N ARG A 113 -8.24 18.58 2.52
CA ARG A 113 -7.65 18.79 3.85
C ARG A 113 -7.45 20.28 4.13
N ASP A 114 -6.94 21.04 3.17
CA ASP A 114 -6.71 22.47 3.32
C ASP A 114 -8.02 23.24 3.52
N GLU A 115 -9.08 22.90 2.79
CA GLU A 115 -10.43 23.45 2.98
C GLU A 115 -10.93 23.21 4.41
N ILE A 116 -10.80 21.98 4.93
CA ILE A 116 -11.20 21.65 6.30
C ILE A 116 -10.38 22.47 7.32
N LEU A 117 -9.06 22.58 7.12
CA LEU A 117 -8.20 23.34 8.01
C LEU A 117 -8.56 24.84 8.01
N GLN A 118 -8.90 25.41 6.86
CA GLN A 118 -9.37 26.80 6.76
C GLN A 118 -10.68 27.00 7.52
N LEU A 119 -11.64 26.10 7.36
CA LEU A 119 -12.91 26.16 8.10
C LEU A 119 -12.68 26.08 9.61
N LEU A 120 -11.83 25.17 10.08
CA LEU A 120 -11.52 25.02 11.50
C LEU A 120 -10.79 26.25 12.06
N ARG A 121 -9.89 26.88 11.29
CA ARG A 121 -9.23 28.13 11.67
C ARG A 121 -10.26 29.26 11.86
N LYS A 122 -11.17 29.42 10.90
CA LYS A 122 -12.25 30.41 10.98
C LYS A 122 -13.14 30.20 12.21
N GLN A 123 -13.58 28.96 12.45
CA GLN A 123 -14.37 28.63 13.65
C GLN A 123 -13.59 28.90 14.95
N ARG A 124 -12.27 28.67 14.97
CA ARG A 124 -11.43 29.00 16.13
C ARG A 124 -11.36 30.51 16.36
N GLU A 125 -11.15 31.29 15.30
CA GLU A 125 -11.09 32.76 15.36
C GLU A 125 -12.42 33.37 15.82
N GLU A 126 -13.55 32.84 15.34
CA GLU A 126 -14.89 33.24 15.79
C GLU A 126 -15.08 32.97 17.29
N ARG A 127 -14.74 31.77 17.76
CA ARG A 127 -14.79 31.44 19.20
C ARG A 127 -13.90 32.33 20.04
N ILE A 128 -12.69 32.64 19.57
CA ILE A 128 -11.79 33.57 20.26
C ILE A 128 -12.38 34.97 20.30
N SER A 129 -12.94 35.44 19.19
CA SER A 129 -13.55 36.78 19.08
C SER A 129 -14.73 36.95 20.02
N VAL A 130 -15.59 35.93 20.14
CA VAL A 130 -16.71 35.92 21.10
C VAL A 130 -16.19 36.00 22.52
N ARG A 131 -15.26 35.13 22.91
CA ARG A 131 -14.66 35.12 24.26
C ARG A 131 -13.95 36.44 24.59
N LEU A 132 -13.25 37.05 23.63
CA LEU A 132 -12.59 38.33 23.83
C LEU A 132 -13.60 39.46 24.05
N ARG A 133 -14.72 39.48 23.31
CA ARG A 133 -15.80 40.45 23.53
C ARG A 133 -16.43 40.26 24.91
N GLU A 134 -16.73 39.03 25.30
CA GLU A 134 -17.26 38.70 26.63
C GLU A 134 -16.30 39.15 27.74
N LEU A 135 -15.01 38.82 27.62
CA LEU A 135 -13.98 39.28 28.55
C LEU A 135 -13.88 40.81 28.61
N CYS A 136 -14.06 41.49 27.49
CA CYS A 136 -14.04 42.95 27.43
C CYS A 136 -15.25 43.55 28.19
N VAL A 137 -16.45 43.01 27.96
CA VAL A 137 -17.68 43.43 28.66
C VAL A 137 -17.55 43.17 30.17
N LEU A 138 -17.08 41.99 30.58
CA LEU A 138 -16.89 41.66 31.99
C LEU A 138 -15.87 42.58 32.67
N LYS A 139 -14.75 42.88 32.00
CA LYS A 139 -13.77 43.85 32.50
C LYS A 139 -14.39 45.24 32.63
N GLN A 140 -15.19 45.68 31.65
CA GLN A 140 -15.84 46.99 31.70
C GLN A 140 -16.82 47.07 32.88
N ILE A 141 -17.61 46.02 33.14
CA ILE A 141 -18.52 45.92 34.29
C ILE A 141 -17.74 45.98 35.61
N HIS A 142 -16.62 45.26 35.72
CA HIS A 142 -15.80 45.28 36.94
C HIS A 142 -15.19 46.68 37.18
N VAL A 143 -14.72 47.36 36.13
CA VAL A 143 -14.20 48.73 36.23
C VAL A 143 -15.29 49.71 36.65
N THR A 144 -16.49 49.62 36.07
CA THR A 144 -17.60 50.52 36.45
C THR A 144 -18.12 50.24 37.86
N ALA A 145 -18.16 48.97 38.28
CA ALA A 145 -18.51 48.58 39.64
C ALA A 145 -17.52 49.15 40.67
N ASN A 146 -16.22 48.97 40.44
CA ASN A 146 -15.19 49.52 41.35
C ASN A 146 -15.24 51.05 41.42
N ARG A 147 -15.44 51.72 40.28
CA ARG A 147 -15.59 53.19 40.27
C ARG A 147 -16.81 53.64 41.08
N LYS A 148 -17.94 52.93 40.97
CA LYS A 148 -19.15 53.24 41.74
C LYS A 148 -18.95 53.05 43.25
N VAL A 149 -18.25 51.99 43.65
CA VAL A 149 -17.91 51.73 45.06
C VAL A 149 -17.04 52.85 45.63
N MET A 150 -15.98 53.26 44.92
CA MET A 150 -15.14 54.38 45.38
C MET A 150 -15.95 55.68 45.52
N SER A 151 -16.78 56.04 44.54
CA SER A 151 -17.60 57.26 44.60
C SER A 151 -18.69 57.21 45.67
N GLN A 152 -19.03 56.04 46.22
CA GLN A 152 -19.99 55.91 47.31
C GLN A 152 -19.29 56.06 48.67
N SER A 153 -18.10 55.47 48.82
CA SER A 153 -17.22 55.71 49.98
C SER A 153 -16.88 57.19 50.13
N ASP A 154 -16.48 57.86 49.03
CA ASP A 154 -16.12 59.28 49.05
C ASP A 154 -17.28 60.20 49.50
N LYS A 155 -18.53 59.77 49.31
CA LYS A 155 -19.72 60.52 49.73
C LYS A 155 -20.06 60.29 51.20
N GLU A 156 -19.90 59.04 51.65
CA GLU A 156 -20.12 58.66 53.05
C GLU A 156 -19.12 59.37 53.96
N ASP A 157 -17.83 59.40 53.57
CA ASP A 157 -16.77 60.12 54.27
C ASP A 157 -17.07 61.63 54.38
N GLN A 158 -17.63 62.25 53.33
CA GLN A 158 -18.03 63.67 53.35
C GLN A 158 -19.24 63.94 54.24
N GLU A 159 -20.15 62.98 54.38
CA GLU A 159 -21.34 63.10 55.21
C GLU A 159 -20.99 62.92 56.70
N GLU A 160 -20.08 61.99 57.02
CA GLU A 160 -19.54 61.84 58.38
C GLU A 160 -18.83 63.10 58.87
N VAL A 161 -18.00 63.73 58.04
CA VAL A 161 -17.31 64.99 58.40
C VAL A 161 -18.32 66.11 58.67
N LYS A 162 -19.42 66.18 57.91
CA LYS A 162 -20.47 67.18 58.14
C LYS A 162 -21.30 66.94 59.39
N ALA A 163 -21.38 65.72 59.90
CA ALA A 163 -22.16 65.38 61.08
C ALA A 163 -21.46 65.70 62.40
N LEU A 164 -20.17 66.08 62.35
CA LEU A 164 -19.34 66.38 63.51
C LEU A 164 -19.16 67.89 63.80
N ASP A 165 -19.62 68.76 62.91
CA ASP A 165 -19.72 70.23 63.08
C ASP A 165 -21.10 70.63 63.64
#